data_AF-A0A9X0C3G6-F1
#
_entry.id   AF-A0A9X0C3G6-F1
#
_cell.length_a   1.000
_cell.length_b   1.000
_cell.length_c   1.000
_cell.angle_alpha   90.00
_cell.angle_beta   90.00
_cell.angle_gamma   90.00
#
_symmetry.space_group_name_H-M   'P 1'
#
loop_
_entity.id
_entity.type
_entity.pdbx_description
1 polymer ?
#
loop_
_entity_poly.entity_id
_entity_poly.type
_entity_poly.pdbx_seq_one_letter_code
_entity_poly.pdbx_strand_id
1 'polypeptide(L)'
;MSDGNKSSCCKGNELPGDPRTLKSRVLEGGASIIQDFTPVKQICAHLNAFHVYSNDPTRCVEANHYCTHLTEDIRQCLIYDSPEKNARLIGVEYMVSPRIFATLPAEERKLWHTHEFEVKSGMLVMPAPAGMPDAVWEAAETAEMQDVAPLYGKTYHFWQVDRGDPVPMGEPQLMGSFVSNESVEVAHPAGLDSLLEDRNKRFGLDHQQKAKKREGIEPVEKHPARSEQDPASNSLHMEQLVRSLVRGFNPRTIGRLALNGTSTFCACALIWEHLITIQLSEGPSMYPTFDVRGDWLLISRMHRNGKGIEVGDVVRYGHPNFQGVHVAKRVVGMPGDFVCQDRPLSTDIGKEGNMIQIPEGHVFLAGDNLPWSRDSRNYGPVPMGLINGKIIARVWPLSKMGWVTNPLQPAQLEAQNI
;
A
#
# COMPACT_ATOMS: atom_id res chain seq x y z
N MET A 1 -30.40 38.30 -15.99
CA MET A 1 -30.08 38.40 -14.55
C MET A 1 -29.70 36.99 -14.12
N SER A 2 -28.52 36.51 -14.53
CA SER A 2 -27.20 36.70 -13.89
C SER A 2 -27.17 36.11 -12.48
N ASP A 3 -26.57 34.92 -12.39
CA ASP A 3 -25.66 34.45 -11.33
C ASP A 3 -25.28 33.01 -11.75
N GLY A 4 -24.19 32.72 -12.46
CA GLY A 4 -22.87 33.33 -12.36
C GLY A 4 -21.97 32.42 -11.51
N ASN A 5 -21.52 31.31 -12.10
CA ASN A 5 -20.26 30.63 -11.85
C ASN A 5 -19.72 30.64 -10.40
N LYS A 6 -20.15 29.69 -9.55
CA LYS A 6 -19.43 29.38 -8.30
C LYS A 6 -18.34 28.35 -8.62
N SER A 7 -17.09 28.80 -8.58
CA SER A 7 -15.89 27.95 -8.51
C SER A 7 -16.13 26.80 -7.51
N SER A 8 -15.98 25.55 -7.96
CA SER A 8 -16.28 24.37 -7.16
C SER A 8 -15.14 23.96 -6.22
N CYS A 9 -14.08 24.75 -6.09
CA CYS A 9 -12.89 24.38 -5.30
C CYS A 9 -13.11 24.44 -3.79
N CYS A 10 -14.12 25.16 -3.28
CA CYS A 10 -14.25 25.39 -1.83
C CYS A 10 -15.69 25.17 -1.34
N LYS A 11 -16.06 23.91 -1.04
CA LYS A 11 -17.23 23.59 -0.20
C LYS A 11 -16.74 22.93 1.09
N GLY A 12 -17.27 23.40 2.24
CA GLY A 12 -16.88 22.93 3.57
C GLY A 12 -17.10 21.44 3.80
N ASN A 13 -16.28 20.85 4.69
CA ASN A 13 -16.25 19.42 5.00
C ASN A 13 -17.43 18.98 5.91
N GLU A 14 -18.59 18.72 5.30
CA GLU A 14 -19.70 17.99 5.94
C GLU A 14 -19.57 16.48 5.65
N LEU A 15 -18.84 15.78 6.51
CA LEU A 15 -18.72 14.32 6.44
C LEU A 15 -20.03 13.64 6.91
N PRO A 16 -20.47 12.54 6.28
CA PRO A 16 -21.62 11.78 6.74
C PRO A 16 -21.33 11.06 8.07
N GLY A 17 -22.33 10.99 8.96
CA GLY A 17 -22.28 10.25 10.22
C GLY A 17 -22.36 11.12 11.47
N ASP A 18 -22.52 10.47 12.64
CA ASP A 18 -22.59 11.16 13.93
C ASP A 18 -21.21 11.66 14.38
N PRO A 19 -21.13 12.81 15.09
CA PRO A 19 -19.88 13.27 15.68
C PRO A 19 -19.27 12.24 16.63
N ARG A 20 -17.93 12.25 16.75
CA ARG A 20 -17.20 11.38 17.69
C ARG A 20 -17.74 11.52 19.12
N THR A 21 -18.21 10.41 19.67
CA THR A 21 -18.73 10.30 21.04
C THR A 21 -17.64 10.60 22.09
N LEU A 22 -18.03 10.97 23.31
CA LEU A 22 -17.10 11.16 24.42
C LEU A 22 -16.28 9.89 24.70
N LYS A 23 -16.92 8.72 24.61
CA LYS A 23 -16.26 7.42 24.75
C LYS A 23 -15.14 7.24 23.74
N SER A 24 -15.40 7.51 22.45
CA SER A 24 -14.39 7.40 21.39
C SER A 24 -13.21 8.33 21.65
N ARG A 25 -13.46 9.58 22.04
CA ARG A 25 -12.40 10.55 22.36
C ARG A 25 -11.52 10.11 23.53
N VAL A 26 -12.11 9.56 24.59
CA VAL A 26 -11.35 9.04 25.75
C VAL A 26 -10.53 7.82 25.38
N LEU A 27 -11.11 6.88 24.62
CA LEU A 27 -10.39 5.69 24.17
C LEU A 27 -9.24 6.04 23.20
N GLU A 28 -9.46 6.96 22.26
CA GLU A 28 -8.42 7.47 21.35
C GLU A 28 -7.31 8.18 22.12
N GLY A 29 -7.66 9.01 23.12
CA GLY A 29 -6.69 9.68 23.98
C GLY A 29 -5.86 8.72 24.83
N GLY A 30 -6.46 7.65 25.34
CA GLY A 30 -5.73 6.57 26.03
C GLY A 30 -4.84 5.77 25.07
N ALA A 31 -5.34 5.46 23.87
CA ALA A 31 -4.61 4.75 22.84
C ALA A 31 -3.39 5.54 22.36
N SER A 32 -3.50 6.86 22.19
CA SER A 32 -2.38 7.69 21.71
C SER A 32 -1.23 7.84 22.70
N ILE A 33 -1.47 7.58 23.99
CA ILE A 33 -0.44 7.55 25.03
C ILE A 33 0.34 6.22 25.00
N ILE A 34 -0.30 5.12 24.62
CA ILE A 34 0.28 3.77 24.66
C ILE A 34 0.85 3.35 23.31
N GLN A 35 0.20 3.72 22.21
CA GLN A 35 0.59 3.35 20.86
C GLN A 35 1.72 4.23 20.34
N ASP A 36 2.71 3.61 19.73
CA ASP A 36 3.79 4.33 19.08
C ASP A 36 3.50 4.61 17.61
N PHE A 37 3.21 5.87 17.29
CA PHE A 37 2.99 6.36 15.92
C PHE A 37 4.28 6.80 15.22
N THR A 38 5.40 6.11 15.46
CA THR A 38 6.71 6.48 14.90
C THR A 38 6.67 6.85 13.41
N PRO A 39 6.03 6.08 12.49
CA PRO A 39 5.99 6.46 11.08
C PRO A 39 5.27 7.79 10.80
N VAL A 40 4.18 8.08 11.51
CA VAL A 40 3.41 9.33 11.33
C VAL A 40 4.16 10.52 11.93
N LYS A 41 4.90 10.29 13.03
CA LYS A 41 5.74 11.31 13.68
C LYS A 41 6.96 11.71 12.84
N GLN A 42 7.28 11.00 11.76
CA GLN A 42 8.38 11.32 10.83
C GLN A 42 7.97 12.32 9.74
N ILE A 43 6.69 12.72 9.67
CA ILE A 43 6.25 13.78 8.76
C ILE A 43 7.00 15.07 9.11
N CYS A 44 7.76 15.60 8.15
CA CYS A 44 8.70 16.71 8.35
C CYS A 44 8.37 17.95 7.51
N ALA A 45 7.47 17.85 6.53
CA ALA A 45 7.08 18.97 5.67
C ALA A 45 5.57 18.99 5.39
N HIS A 46 5.03 20.20 5.32
CA HIS A 46 3.68 20.49 4.80
C HIS A 46 3.82 21.30 3.51
N LEU A 47 3.44 20.71 2.37
CA LEU A 47 3.38 21.40 1.08
C LEU A 47 1.91 21.60 0.67
N ASN A 48 1.63 22.65 -0.09
CA ASN A 48 0.32 22.89 -0.68
C ASN A 48 0.46 23.16 -2.19
N ALA A 49 -0.32 22.45 -2.99
CA ALA A 49 -0.27 22.44 -4.45
C ALA A 49 -1.67 22.20 -5.05
N PHE A 50 -1.74 22.09 -6.37
CA PHE A 50 -2.96 21.68 -7.08
C PHE A 50 -2.66 20.49 -7.99
N HIS A 51 -3.47 19.44 -7.86
CA HIS A 51 -3.39 18.25 -8.70
C HIS A 51 -4.42 18.31 -9.82
N VAL A 52 -4.05 17.81 -11.00
CA VAL A 52 -4.91 17.66 -12.16
C VAL A 52 -5.14 16.18 -12.45
N TYR A 53 -6.36 15.79 -12.85
CA TYR A 53 -6.66 14.41 -13.18
C TYR A 53 -6.00 14.02 -14.51
N SER A 54 -5.22 12.94 -14.53
CA SER A 54 -4.45 12.54 -15.73
C SER A 54 -5.34 12.10 -16.90
N ASN A 55 -6.54 11.60 -16.60
CA ASN A 55 -7.54 11.18 -17.58
C ASN A 55 -8.57 12.27 -17.91
N ASP A 56 -8.64 13.33 -17.12
CA ASP A 56 -9.58 14.45 -17.31
C ASP A 56 -8.91 15.77 -16.88
N PRO A 57 -8.11 16.39 -17.77
CA PRO A 57 -7.34 17.58 -17.44
C PRO A 57 -8.20 18.83 -17.21
N THR A 58 -9.53 18.75 -17.36
CA THR A 58 -10.46 19.86 -17.09
C THR A 58 -10.78 20.01 -15.60
N ARG A 59 -10.32 19.08 -14.76
CA ARG A 59 -10.60 19.05 -13.33
C ARG A 59 -9.31 19.12 -12.52
N CYS A 60 -9.35 19.87 -11.43
CA CYS A 60 -8.25 19.96 -10.48
C CYS A 60 -8.74 19.99 -9.02
N VAL A 61 -7.82 19.70 -8.11
CA VAL A 61 -8.07 19.61 -6.67
C VAL A 61 -6.88 20.23 -5.92
N GLU A 62 -7.15 21.11 -4.95
CA GLU A 62 -6.12 21.57 -4.01
C GLU A 62 -5.66 20.41 -3.13
N ALA A 63 -4.34 20.24 -3.02
CA ALA A 63 -3.71 19.12 -2.35
C ALA A 63 -2.78 19.60 -1.23
N ASN A 64 -3.03 19.14 -0.01
CA ASN A 64 -2.18 19.38 1.15
C ASN A 64 -1.34 18.14 1.43
N HIS A 65 -0.04 18.25 1.15
CA HIS A 65 0.93 17.17 1.27
C HIS A 65 1.58 17.21 2.65
N TYR A 66 1.55 16.07 3.34
CA TYR A 66 2.28 15.86 4.59
C TYR A 66 3.35 14.81 4.34
N CYS A 67 4.57 15.29 4.11
CA CYS A 67 5.65 14.51 3.55
C CYS A 67 6.63 14.00 4.60
N THR A 68 7.15 12.80 4.34
CA THR A 68 8.27 12.19 5.05
C THR A 68 9.41 12.01 4.06
N HIS A 69 10.61 12.46 4.42
CA HIS A 69 11.84 12.16 3.67
C HIS A 69 12.37 10.80 4.13
N LEU A 70 12.26 9.77 3.29
CA LEU A 70 12.76 8.43 3.61
C LEU A 70 14.26 8.33 3.37
N THR A 71 14.70 8.94 2.27
CA THR A 71 16.10 9.06 1.85
C THR A 71 16.24 10.35 1.06
N GLU A 72 17.47 10.75 0.73
CA GLU A 72 17.74 11.88 -0.19
C GLU A 72 17.06 11.71 -1.56
N ASP A 73 16.77 10.48 -1.99
CA ASP A 73 16.17 10.21 -3.29
C ASP A 73 14.68 9.88 -3.27
N ILE A 74 14.09 9.66 -2.08
CA ILE A 74 12.72 9.15 -1.96
C ILE A 74 12.00 9.90 -0.86
N ARG A 75 10.89 10.52 -1.25
CA ARG A 75 9.93 11.12 -0.34
C ARG A 75 8.56 10.49 -0.56
N GLN A 76 7.77 10.42 0.50
CA GLN A 76 6.38 9.96 0.43
C GLN A 76 5.48 10.93 1.18
N CYS A 77 4.29 11.17 0.68
CA CYS A 77 3.35 12.14 1.25
C CYS A 77 1.96 11.53 1.40
N LEU A 78 1.33 11.84 2.53
CA LEU A 78 -0.11 11.71 2.70
C LEU A 78 -0.77 12.98 2.17
N ILE A 79 -1.79 12.83 1.34
CA ILE A 79 -2.47 13.96 0.69
C ILE A 79 -3.84 14.16 1.32
N TYR A 80 -4.09 15.38 1.79
CA TYR A 80 -5.36 15.80 2.37
C TYR A 80 -6.00 16.91 1.53
N ASP A 81 -7.34 16.98 1.56
CA ASP A 81 -8.10 18.03 0.87
C ASP A 81 -8.00 19.42 1.52
N SER A 82 -7.54 19.48 2.77
CA SER A 82 -7.41 20.69 3.55
C SER A 82 -6.35 20.51 4.65
N PRO A 83 -5.82 21.59 5.24
CA PRO A 83 -4.90 21.52 6.38
C PRO A 83 -5.64 21.43 7.74
N GLU A 84 -6.97 21.32 7.74
CA GLU A 84 -7.80 21.39 8.94
C GLU A 84 -7.87 20.06 9.70
N LYS A 85 -8.29 20.11 10.97
CA LYS A 85 -8.33 18.93 11.86
C LYS A 85 -9.23 17.79 11.38
N ASN A 86 -10.22 18.07 10.53
CA ASN A 86 -11.17 17.11 9.96
C ASN A 86 -10.96 16.92 8.45
N ALA A 87 -9.76 17.20 7.95
CA ALA A 87 -9.40 16.99 6.57
C ALA A 87 -9.58 15.52 6.15
N ARG A 88 -10.03 15.32 4.91
CA ARG A 88 -10.16 14.01 4.29
C ARG A 88 -8.80 13.58 3.76
N LEU A 89 -8.35 12.36 4.09
CA LEU A 89 -7.22 11.75 3.41
C LEU A 89 -7.68 11.37 2.00
N ILE A 90 -7.22 12.12 1.00
CA ILE A 90 -7.65 11.96 -0.39
C ILE A 90 -6.66 11.19 -1.24
N GLY A 91 -5.40 11.05 -0.84
CA GLY A 91 -4.40 10.43 -1.70
C GLY A 91 -3.05 10.15 -1.05
N VAL A 92 -2.15 9.61 -1.86
CA VAL A 92 -0.73 9.45 -1.55
C VAL A 92 0.10 9.88 -2.75
N GLU A 93 1.28 10.42 -2.47
CA GLU A 93 2.31 10.69 -3.47
C GLU A 93 3.63 10.05 -3.07
N TYR A 94 4.36 9.55 -4.07
CA TYR A 94 5.77 9.23 -3.97
C TYR A 94 6.55 10.16 -4.87
N MET A 95 7.62 10.76 -4.34
CA MET A 95 8.54 11.57 -5.13
C MET A 95 9.91 10.91 -5.16
N VAL A 96 10.50 10.84 -6.35
CA VAL A 96 11.81 10.24 -6.55
C VAL A 96 12.77 11.16 -7.29
N SER A 97 14.07 11.03 -7.00
CA SER A 97 15.10 11.78 -7.71
C SER A 97 15.19 11.38 -9.19
N PRO A 98 15.73 12.26 -10.06
CA PRO A 98 15.98 11.94 -11.46
C PRO A 98 16.78 10.65 -11.66
N ARG A 99 17.70 10.35 -10.73
CA ARG A 99 18.50 9.12 -10.73
C ARG A 99 17.62 7.89 -10.62
N ILE A 100 16.70 7.84 -9.65
CA ILE A 100 15.78 6.71 -9.51
C ILE A 100 14.82 6.67 -10.70
N PHE A 101 14.27 7.81 -11.09
CA PHE A 101 13.33 7.90 -12.22
C PHE A 101 13.92 7.34 -13.52
N ALA A 102 15.20 7.60 -13.80
CA ALA A 102 15.91 7.09 -14.98
C ALA A 102 16.03 5.55 -15.00
N THR A 103 15.97 4.88 -13.85
CA THR A 103 16.00 3.41 -13.76
C THR A 103 14.65 2.76 -14.03
N LEU A 104 13.56 3.53 -14.06
CA LEU A 104 12.21 3.00 -14.21
C LEU A 104 11.93 2.55 -15.66
N PRO A 105 11.14 1.48 -15.87
CA PRO A 105 10.66 1.09 -17.19
C PRO A 105 9.91 2.23 -17.89
N ALA A 106 9.93 2.24 -19.22
CA ALA A 106 9.29 3.30 -20.02
C ALA A 106 7.80 3.47 -19.71
N GLU A 107 7.05 2.37 -19.55
CA GLU A 107 5.63 2.41 -19.20
C GLU A 107 5.39 2.95 -17.79
N GLU A 108 6.27 2.60 -16.85
CA GLU A 108 6.17 3.08 -15.48
C GLU A 108 6.40 4.59 -15.41
N ARG A 109 7.39 5.12 -16.15
CA ARG A 109 7.70 6.55 -16.21
C ARG A 109 6.53 7.43 -16.67
N LYS A 110 5.58 6.87 -17.43
CA LYS A 110 4.38 7.60 -17.88
C LYS A 110 3.42 7.94 -16.73
N LEU A 111 3.56 7.27 -15.58
CA LEU A 111 2.75 7.48 -14.39
C LEU A 111 3.30 8.57 -13.46
N TRP A 112 4.42 9.20 -13.83
CA TRP A 112 5.09 10.20 -13.02
C TRP A 112 5.03 11.57 -13.68
N HIS A 113 4.99 12.62 -12.86
CA HIS A 113 4.99 14.01 -13.29
C HIS A 113 6.16 14.78 -12.68
N THR A 114 6.45 15.97 -13.21
CA THR A 114 7.49 16.87 -12.69
C THR A 114 6.84 17.97 -11.85
N HIS A 115 7.55 18.45 -10.84
CA HIS A 115 7.14 19.57 -9.98
C HIS A 115 7.67 20.92 -10.48
N GLU A 116 8.43 20.95 -11.58
CA GLU A 116 9.16 22.15 -12.03
C GLU A 116 8.24 23.36 -12.20
N PHE A 117 7.13 23.20 -12.93
CA PHE A 117 6.19 24.30 -13.17
C PHE A 117 5.55 24.76 -11.86
N GLU A 118 5.16 23.85 -10.98
CA GLU A 118 4.53 24.21 -9.70
C GLU A 118 5.45 25.03 -8.82
N VAL A 119 6.72 24.62 -8.76
CA VAL A 119 7.75 25.32 -8.01
C VAL A 119 7.99 26.70 -8.60
N LYS A 120 8.30 26.76 -9.91
CA LYS A 120 8.71 28.00 -10.58
C LYS A 120 7.58 29.01 -10.75
N SER A 121 6.33 28.56 -10.84
CA SER A 121 5.15 29.44 -10.90
C SER A 121 4.74 29.99 -9.53
N GLY A 122 5.33 29.51 -8.42
CA GLY A 122 4.88 29.87 -7.08
C GLY A 122 3.59 29.16 -6.64
N MET A 123 3.09 28.21 -7.44
CA MET A 123 1.92 27.41 -7.09
C MET A 123 2.22 26.50 -5.88
N LEU A 124 3.30 25.72 -5.94
CA LEU A 124 3.75 24.89 -4.83
C LEU A 124 4.35 25.76 -3.73
N VAL A 125 3.84 25.62 -2.51
CA VAL A 125 4.35 26.38 -1.35
C VAL A 125 4.47 25.52 -0.11
N MET A 126 5.25 26.00 0.85
CA MET A 126 5.21 25.55 2.23
C MET A 126 4.48 26.59 3.08
N PRO A 127 3.26 26.32 3.58
CA PRO A 127 2.58 27.25 4.47
C PRO A 127 3.41 27.55 5.72
N ALA A 128 3.56 28.83 6.05
CA ALA A 128 4.40 29.27 7.17
C ALA A 128 3.81 28.86 8.53
N PRO A 129 4.61 28.29 9.46
CA PRO A 129 4.19 28.08 10.82
C PRO A 129 3.84 29.42 11.51
N ALA A 130 2.81 29.40 12.35
CA ALA A 130 2.39 30.59 13.08
C ALA A 130 3.55 31.16 13.93
N GLY A 131 3.84 32.45 13.76
CA GLY A 131 4.88 33.17 14.50
C GLY A 131 6.29 33.08 13.90
N MET A 132 6.48 32.41 12.76
CA MET A 132 7.77 32.37 12.07
C MET A 132 8.01 33.67 11.29
N PRO A 133 9.21 34.31 11.38
CA PRO A 133 9.53 35.47 10.55
C PRO A 133 9.58 35.16 9.05
N ASP A 134 8.87 35.96 8.24
CA ASP A 134 8.73 35.75 6.79
C ASP A 134 10.05 35.58 6.05
N ALA A 135 11.06 36.40 6.36
CA ALA A 135 12.35 36.35 5.67
C ALA A 135 13.10 35.02 5.91
N VAL A 136 13.01 34.48 7.13
CA VAL A 136 13.64 33.20 7.48
C VAL A 136 12.87 32.04 6.86
N TRP A 137 11.53 32.11 6.90
CA TRP A 137 10.70 31.09 6.27
C TRP A 137 10.86 31.06 4.76
N GLU A 138 10.93 32.22 4.12
CA GLU A 138 11.16 32.32 2.67
C GLU A 138 12.47 31.66 2.23
N ALA A 139 13.55 31.85 2.99
CA ALA A 139 14.83 31.22 2.69
C ALA A 139 14.76 29.69 2.82
N ALA A 140 14.11 29.20 3.89
CA ALA A 140 13.91 27.76 4.11
C ALA A 140 13.01 27.13 3.04
N GLU A 141 11.88 27.77 2.72
CA GLU A 141 10.98 27.33 1.66
C GLU A 141 11.69 27.33 0.30
N THR A 142 12.44 28.38 -0.04
CA THR A 142 13.16 28.44 -1.32
C THR A 142 14.21 27.34 -1.43
N ALA A 143 14.92 27.01 -0.34
CA ALA A 143 15.85 25.90 -0.32
C ALA A 143 15.13 24.55 -0.55
N GLU A 144 14.02 24.30 0.14
CA GLU A 144 13.24 23.07 -0.09
C GLU A 144 12.69 23.00 -1.53
N MET A 145 12.30 24.13 -2.12
CA MET A 145 11.84 24.20 -3.51
C MET A 145 12.95 23.87 -4.52
N GLN A 146 14.21 24.17 -4.21
CA GLN A 146 15.36 23.74 -5.03
C GLN A 146 15.51 22.22 -5.03
N ASP A 147 15.23 21.57 -3.90
CA ASP A 147 15.29 20.12 -3.78
C ASP A 147 14.06 19.42 -4.39
N VAL A 148 12.87 20.05 -4.34
CA VAL A 148 11.63 19.48 -4.87
C VAL A 148 11.50 19.64 -6.38
N ALA A 149 11.90 20.78 -6.96
CA ALA A 149 11.80 21.04 -8.39
C ALA A 149 12.30 19.90 -9.30
N PRO A 150 13.48 19.27 -9.04
CA PRO A 150 13.97 18.17 -9.87
C PRO A 150 13.31 16.82 -9.61
N LEU A 151 12.47 16.66 -8.59
CA LEU A 151 11.84 15.37 -8.28
C LEU A 151 10.73 15.03 -9.27
N TYR A 152 10.49 13.74 -9.45
CA TYR A 152 9.35 13.18 -10.17
C TYR A 152 8.34 12.62 -9.19
N GLY A 153 7.07 13.04 -9.29
CA GLY A 153 5.96 12.64 -8.42
C GLY A 153 5.04 11.60 -9.07
N LYS A 154 4.62 10.58 -8.34
CA LYS A 154 3.55 9.63 -8.74
C LYS A 154 2.46 9.67 -7.69
N THR A 155 1.28 10.11 -8.11
CA THR A 155 0.21 10.49 -7.20
C THR A 155 -1.08 9.80 -7.55
N TYR A 156 -1.74 9.25 -6.53
CA TYR A 156 -3.09 8.70 -6.67
C TYR A 156 -4.03 9.34 -5.67
N HIS A 157 -5.18 9.79 -6.17
CA HIS A 157 -6.31 10.18 -5.33
C HIS A 157 -7.31 9.03 -5.22
N PHE A 158 -7.67 8.68 -3.99
CA PHE A 158 -8.68 7.70 -3.64
C PHE A 158 -10.06 8.33 -3.44
N TRP A 159 -10.13 9.65 -3.22
CA TRP A 159 -11.39 10.38 -3.02
C TRP A 159 -11.47 11.59 -3.94
N GLN A 160 -12.45 11.58 -4.84
CA GLN A 160 -12.72 12.68 -5.78
C GLN A 160 -13.58 13.78 -5.12
N VAL A 161 -12.96 14.57 -4.24
CA VAL A 161 -13.67 15.56 -3.41
C VAL A 161 -14.34 16.68 -4.20
N ASP A 162 -13.85 16.99 -5.40
CA ASP A 162 -14.42 17.98 -6.31
C ASP A 162 -15.80 17.59 -6.85
N ARG A 163 -16.14 16.29 -6.87
CA ARG A 163 -17.49 15.80 -7.20
C ARG A 163 -18.50 16.02 -6.08
N GLY A 164 -18.02 16.28 -4.85
CA GLY A 164 -18.86 16.40 -3.67
C GLY A 164 -19.36 15.06 -3.11
N ASP A 165 -18.73 13.94 -3.48
CA ASP A 165 -19.10 12.63 -2.95
C ASP A 165 -18.83 12.55 -1.43
N PRO A 166 -19.79 12.05 -0.62
CA PRO A 166 -19.70 12.08 0.84
C PRO A 166 -18.76 11.01 1.42
N VAL A 167 -18.35 10.04 0.61
CA VAL A 167 -17.35 9.01 0.92
C VAL A 167 -16.46 8.75 -0.31
N PRO A 168 -15.30 8.10 -0.20
CA PRO A 168 -14.45 7.78 -1.35
C PRO A 168 -15.15 6.78 -2.28
N MET A 169 -15.65 7.27 -3.42
CA MET A 169 -16.36 6.48 -4.42
C MET A 169 -15.53 6.29 -5.68
N GLY A 170 -15.62 5.10 -6.27
CA GLY A 170 -14.95 4.77 -7.55
C GLY A 170 -13.52 4.26 -7.37
N GLU A 171 -12.80 4.15 -8.48
CA GLU A 171 -11.42 3.66 -8.52
C GLU A 171 -10.41 4.79 -8.23
N PRO A 172 -9.21 4.45 -7.73
CA PRO A 172 -8.13 5.42 -7.54
C PRO A 172 -7.78 6.12 -8.86
N GLN A 173 -7.68 7.45 -8.82
CA GLN A 173 -7.37 8.27 -9.99
C GLN A 173 -5.90 8.65 -9.99
N LEU A 174 -5.22 8.44 -11.12
CA LEU A 174 -3.86 8.94 -11.32
C LEU A 174 -3.89 10.46 -11.46
N MET A 175 -3.16 11.13 -10.61
CA MET A 175 -3.03 12.58 -10.61
C MET A 175 -1.68 12.98 -11.18
N GLY A 176 -1.67 14.12 -11.88
CA GLY A 176 -0.45 14.83 -12.23
C GLY A 176 -0.48 16.23 -11.65
N SER A 177 0.49 17.03 -12.08
CA SER A 177 0.46 18.47 -11.89
C SER A 177 0.48 19.23 -13.21
N PHE A 178 0.07 20.50 -13.13
CA PHE A 178 0.18 21.48 -14.19
C PHE A 178 1.64 21.62 -14.63
N VAL A 179 1.83 21.76 -15.94
CA VAL A 179 3.16 21.86 -16.57
C VAL A 179 3.36 23.18 -17.32
N SER A 180 2.29 23.97 -17.46
CA SER A 180 2.29 25.26 -18.11
C SER A 180 1.03 26.06 -17.75
N ASN A 181 1.01 27.37 -18.03
CA ASN A 181 -0.18 28.20 -17.82
C ASN A 181 -1.35 27.75 -18.70
N GLU A 182 -1.08 27.29 -19.92
CA GLU A 182 -2.11 26.75 -20.82
C GLU A 182 -2.79 25.52 -20.21
N SER A 183 -2.02 24.65 -19.55
CA SER A 183 -2.60 23.49 -18.84
C SER A 183 -3.48 23.91 -17.66
N VAL A 184 -3.17 25.04 -17.02
CA VAL A 184 -4.00 25.62 -15.95
C VAL A 184 -5.31 26.15 -16.53
N GLU A 185 -5.26 26.86 -17.66
CA GLU A 185 -6.44 27.43 -18.32
C GLU A 185 -7.45 26.34 -18.77
N VAL A 186 -6.97 25.12 -19.08
CA VAL A 186 -7.85 23.99 -19.38
C VAL A 186 -8.71 23.60 -18.17
N ALA A 187 -8.15 23.58 -16.96
CA ALA A 187 -8.86 23.23 -15.74
C ALA A 187 -9.57 24.43 -15.09
N HIS A 188 -9.02 25.63 -15.27
CA HIS A 188 -9.49 26.87 -14.67
C HIS A 188 -9.34 28.02 -15.68
N PRO A 189 -10.35 28.27 -16.54
CA PRO A 189 -10.25 29.21 -17.66
C PRO A 189 -9.90 30.67 -17.30
N ALA A 190 -10.07 31.07 -16.04
CA ALA A 190 -9.63 32.39 -15.56
C ALA A 190 -8.12 32.46 -15.21
N GLY A 191 -7.37 31.39 -15.47
CA GLY A 191 -5.91 31.35 -15.32
C GLY A 191 -5.42 31.07 -13.89
N LEU A 192 -4.09 31.06 -13.75
CA LEU A 192 -3.38 30.69 -12.52
C LEU A 192 -3.66 31.64 -11.36
N ASP A 193 -3.67 32.96 -11.60
CA ASP A 193 -3.93 33.96 -10.55
C ASP A 193 -5.28 33.69 -9.86
N SER A 194 -6.31 33.37 -10.65
CA SER A 194 -7.65 33.10 -10.15
C SER A 194 -7.75 31.74 -9.44
N LEU A 195 -7.07 30.71 -9.95
CA LEU A 195 -7.00 29.40 -9.28
C LEU A 195 -6.41 29.51 -7.87
N LEU A 196 -5.37 30.33 -7.71
CA LEU A 196 -4.62 30.45 -6.46
C LEU A 196 -5.18 31.50 -5.48
N GLU A 197 -6.17 32.30 -5.89
CA GLU A 197 -6.65 33.47 -5.13
C GLU A 197 -7.07 33.12 -3.70
N ASP A 198 -7.96 32.13 -3.54
CA ASP A 198 -8.46 31.70 -2.22
C ASP A 198 -7.34 31.17 -1.33
N ARG A 199 -6.49 30.31 -1.88
CA ARG A 199 -5.34 29.72 -1.18
C ARG A 199 -4.34 30.79 -0.73
N ASN A 200 -4.01 31.72 -1.62
CA ASN A 200 -3.11 32.83 -1.34
C ASN A 200 -3.67 33.72 -0.24
N LYS A 201 -4.98 33.99 -0.25
CA LYS A 201 -5.65 34.74 0.82
C LYS A 201 -5.61 34.00 2.16
N ARG A 202 -5.88 32.69 2.18
CA ARG A 202 -5.84 31.87 3.40
C ARG A 202 -4.47 31.81 4.05
N PHE A 203 -3.40 31.72 3.25
CA PHE A 203 -2.03 31.63 3.74
C PHE A 203 -1.27 32.96 3.77
N GLY A 204 -1.88 34.06 3.31
CA GLY A 204 -1.21 35.37 3.25
C GLY A 204 -0.04 35.41 2.27
N LEU A 205 -0.17 34.76 1.11
CA LEU A 205 0.90 34.55 0.13
C LEU A 205 0.70 35.37 -1.15
N ASP A 206 1.81 35.64 -1.84
CA ASP A 206 1.85 36.17 -3.21
C ASP A 206 2.70 35.21 -4.07
N HIS A 207 2.02 34.39 -4.87
CA HIS A 207 2.68 33.40 -5.71
C HIS A 207 3.59 34.03 -6.79
N GLN A 208 3.30 35.24 -7.28
CA GLN A 208 4.14 35.91 -8.28
C GLN A 208 5.46 36.37 -7.65
N GLN A 209 5.43 36.82 -6.38
CA GLN A 209 6.65 37.09 -5.64
C GLN A 209 7.45 35.80 -5.38
N LYS A 210 6.79 34.69 -5.06
CA LYS A 210 7.44 33.37 -4.93
C LYS A 210 8.10 32.97 -6.25
N ALA A 211 7.40 33.10 -7.37
CA ALA A 211 7.92 32.79 -8.70
C ALA A 211 9.20 33.59 -9.01
N LYS A 212 9.18 34.91 -8.80
CA LYS A 212 10.35 35.79 -8.99
C LYS A 212 11.56 35.37 -8.17
N LYS A 213 11.36 35.00 -6.90
CA LYS A 213 12.44 34.52 -6.02
C LYS A 213 13.02 33.18 -6.46
N ARG A 214 12.28 32.41 -7.27
CA ARG A 214 12.63 31.06 -7.74
C ARG A 214 13.12 31.03 -9.19
N GLU A 215 13.25 32.19 -9.85
CA GLU A 215 13.79 32.28 -11.23
C GLU A 215 15.20 31.68 -11.36
N GLY A 216 16.00 31.72 -10.28
CA GLY A 216 17.35 31.14 -10.23
C GLY A 216 17.39 29.62 -10.01
N ILE A 217 16.26 28.93 -9.89
CA ILE A 217 16.23 27.46 -9.81
C ILE A 217 16.50 26.89 -11.20
N GLU A 218 17.58 26.11 -11.33
CA GLU A 218 18.02 25.52 -12.59
C GLU A 218 16.88 24.74 -13.29
N PRO A 219 16.75 24.84 -14.63
CA PRO A 219 15.84 24.01 -15.40
C PRO A 219 16.12 22.52 -15.20
N VAL A 220 15.05 21.75 -15.03
CA VAL A 220 15.16 20.30 -14.97
C VAL A 220 15.17 19.78 -16.40
N GLU A 221 16.16 18.96 -16.75
CA GLU A 221 16.20 18.32 -18.07
C GLU A 221 14.98 17.39 -18.21
N LYS A 222 13.98 17.81 -18.99
CA LYS A 222 12.76 17.04 -19.19
C LYS A 222 13.09 15.76 -19.95
N HIS A 223 12.93 14.62 -19.29
CA HIS A 223 13.13 13.32 -19.94
C HIS A 223 12.21 13.18 -21.18
N PRO A 224 12.73 12.78 -22.36
CA PRO A 224 12.02 12.86 -23.65
C PRO A 224 10.72 12.05 -23.73
N ALA A 225 10.56 11.06 -22.87
CA ALA A 225 9.37 10.20 -22.81
C ALA A 225 8.03 10.94 -22.55
N ARG A 226 8.04 12.21 -22.12
CA ARG A 226 6.81 13.00 -21.90
C ARG A 226 6.55 14.07 -22.96
N SER A 227 7.54 14.47 -23.77
CA SER A 227 7.31 15.43 -24.87
C SER A 227 6.53 14.83 -26.04
N GLU A 228 6.30 13.51 -26.06
CA GLU A 228 5.58 12.80 -27.13
C GLU A 228 4.08 12.56 -26.85
N GLN A 229 3.54 13.08 -25.75
CA GLN A 229 2.10 12.99 -25.47
C GLN A 229 1.31 14.11 -26.17
N ASP A 230 1.40 14.12 -27.50
CA ASP A 230 0.37 14.68 -28.37
C ASP A 230 -0.65 13.55 -28.65
N PRO A 231 -1.92 13.65 -28.18
CA PRO A 231 -2.87 12.52 -28.19
C PRO A 231 -3.22 11.98 -29.59
N ALA A 232 -2.82 12.67 -30.67
CA ALA A 232 -3.08 12.25 -32.04
C ALA A 232 -2.06 11.23 -32.62
N SER A 233 -0.85 11.10 -32.06
CA SER A 233 0.25 10.34 -32.70
C SER A 233 0.26 8.84 -32.34
N ASN A 234 -0.17 8.48 -31.12
CA ASN A 234 -0.03 7.12 -30.58
C ASN A 234 -1.05 6.11 -31.16
N SER A 235 -2.20 6.56 -31.67
CA SER A 235 -3.17 5.65 -32.31
C SER A 235 -2.65 5.14 -33.66
N LEU A 236 -1.93 5.99 -34.41
CA LEU A 236 -1.42 5.68 -35.75
C LEU A 236 -0.21 4.73 -35.73
N HIS A 237 0.69 4.85 -34.74
CA HIS A 237 1.91 4.03 -34.68
C HIS A 237 1.63 2.59 -34.19
N MET A 238 0.71 2.43 -33.23
CA MET A 238 0.28 1.11 -32.76
C MET A 238 -0.51 0.36 -33.82
N GLU A 239 -1.38 1.05 -34.57
CA GLU A 239 -2.07 0.48 -35.73
C GLU A 239 -1.09 0.01 -36.81
N GLN A 240 0.00 0.75 -37.07
CA GLN A 240 1.01 0.37 -38.06
C GLN A 240 1.87 -0.82 -37.61
N LEU A 241 2.27 -0.88 -36.34
CA LEU A 241 3.02 -2.00 -35.74
C LEU A 241 2.18 -3.27 -35.66
N VAL A 242 0.93 -3.18 -35.22
CA VAL A 242 -0.01 -4.31 -35.22
C VAL A 242 -0.27 -4.77 -36.66
N ARG A 243 -0.46 -3.85 -37.62
CA ARG A 243 -0.59 -4.21 -39.04
C ARG A 243 0.69 -4.82 -39.61
N SER A 244 1.89 -4.44 -39.16
CA SER A 244 3.15 -5.05 -39.64
C SER A 244 3.40 -6.43 -39.03
N LEU A 245 3.05 -6.62 -37.76
CA LEU A 245 3.13 -7.91 -37.06
C LEU A 245 2.10 -8.92 -37.59
N VAL A 246 0.89 -8.47 -37.92
CA VAL A 246 -0.20 -9.34 -38.42
C VAL A 246 -0.02 -9.71 -39.90
N ARG A 247 0.71 -8.91 -40.69
CA ARG A 247 0.92 -9.15 -42.13
C ARG A 247 1.69 -10.44 -42.46
N GLY A 248 2.40 -11.03 -41.50
CA GLY A 248 3.20 -12.25 -41.70
C GLY A 248 2.56 -13.56 -41.20
N PHE A 249 1.47 -13.49 -40.43
CA PHE A 249 0.91 -14.66 -39.75
C PHE A 249 -0.47 -15.03 -40.32
N ASN A 250 -0.61 -16.30 -40.70
CA ASN A 250 -1.89 -16.86 -41.10
C ASN A 250 -2.93 -16.68 -39.95
N PRO A 251 -4.14 -16.15 -40.21
CA PRO A 251 -5.15 -15.88 -39.18
C PRO A 251 -5.51 -17.12 -38.35
N ARG A 252 -5.37 -18.33 -38.92
CA ARG A 252 -5.54 -19.59 -38.18
C ARG A 252 -4.46 -19.81 -37.12
N THR A 253 -3.22 -19.37 -37.38
CA THR A 253 -2.08 -19.49 -36.45
C THR A 253 -2.23 -18.52 -35.27
N ILE A 254 -2.67 -17.29 -35.53
CA ILE A 254 -2.92 -16.27 -34.49
C ILE A 254 -4.04 -16.75 -33.55
N GLY A 255 -5.15 -17.25 -34.10
CA GLY A 255 -6.25 -17.79 -33.30
C GLY A 255 -5.83 -18.97 -32.42
N ARG A 256 -4.99 -19.88 -32.94
CA ARG A 256 -4.45 -21.01 -32.17
C ARG A 256 -3.51 -20.57 -31.05
N LEU A 257 -2.63 -19.60 -31.32
CA LEU A 257 -1.69 -19.09 -30.32
C LEU A 257 -2.41 -18.35 -29.19
N ALA A 258 -3.40 -17.52 -29.53
CA ALA A 258 -4.23 -16.83 -28.55
C ALA A 258 -5.01 -17.82 -27.67
N LEU A 259 -5.64 -18.83 -28.27
CA LEU A 259 -6.37 -19.87 -27.53
C LEU A 259 -5.44 -20.65 -26.58
N ASN A 260 -4.28 -21.10 -27.08
CA ASN A 260 -3.30 -21.83 -26.27
C ASN A 260 -2.74 -20.97 -25.14
N GLY A 261 -2.50 -19.68 -25.38
CA GLY A 261 -2.05 -18.72 -24.37
C GLY A 261 -3.08 -18.57 -23.25
N THR A 262 -4.35 -18.34 -23.60
CA THR A 262 -5.45 -18.26 -22.63
C THR A 262 -5.60 -19.56 -21.85
N SER A 263 -5.59 -20.72 -22.52
CA SER A 263 -5.67 -22.02 -21.83
C SER A 263 -4.51 -22.24 -20.86
N THR A 264 -3.29 -21.83 -21.23
CA THR A 264 -2.11 -21.95 -20.36
C THR A 264 -2.24 -21.04 -19.14
N PHE A 265 -2.65 -19.79 -19.33
CA PHE A 265 -2.88 -18.86 -18.23
C PHE A 265 -3.96 -19.37 -17.27
N CYS A 266 -5.10 -19.82 -17.79
CA CYS A 266 -6.16 -20.41 -16.97
C CYS A 266 -5.67 -21.65 -16.23
N ALA A 267 -4.88 -22.52 -16.87
CA ALA A 267 -4.29 -23.68 -16.21
C ALA A 267 -3.35 -23.26 -15.07
N CYS A 268 -2.46 -22.28 -15.30
CA CYS A 268 -1.57 -21.74 -14.27
C CYS A 268 -2.35 -21.11 -13.11
N ALA A 269 -3.40 -20.33 -13.39
CA ALA A 269 -4.25 -19.73 -12.39
C ALA A 269 -4.96 -20.79 -11.53
N LEU A 270 -5.54 -21.81 -12.16
CA LEU A 270 -6.18 -22.93 -11.44
C LEU A 270 -5.18 -23.73 -10.60
N ILE A 271 -3.96 -23.95 -11.10
CA ILE A 271 -2.88 -24.59 -10.34
C ILE A 271 -2.52 -23.74 -9.11
N TRP A 272 -2.37 -22.42 -9.28
CA TRP A 272 -2.03 -21.49 -8.20
C TRP A 272 -3.16 -21.35 -7.17
N GLU A 273 -4.42 -21.39 -7.60
CA GLU A 273 -5.56 -21.21 -6.70
C GLU A 273 -5.91 -22.50 -5.94
N HIS A 274 -5.79 -23.65 -6.59
CA HIS A 274 -6.32 -24.92 -6.09
C HIS A 274 -5.27 -25.97 -5.70
N LEU A 275 -4.04 -25.90 -6.21
CA LEU A 275 -3.02 -26.93 -5.94
C LEU A 275 -1.89 -26.40 -5.08
N ILE A 276 -1.25 -25.30 -5.46
CA ILE A 276 -0.04 -24.79 -4.80
C ILE A 276 -0.09 -23.29 -4.61
N THR A 277 0.45 -22.80 -3.50
CA THR A 277 0.71 -21.37 -3.32
C THR A 277 2.03 -21.17 -2.60
N ILE A 278 2.69 -20.04 -2.85
CA ILE A 278 3.95 -19.68 -2.19
C ILE A 278 3.70 -18.41 -1.39
N GLN A 279 4.11 -18.41 -0.13
CA GLN A 279 3.94 -17.25 0.75
C GLN A 279 5.19 -16.97 1.57
N LEU A 280 5.48 -15.69 1.77
CA LEU A 280 6.49 -15.22 2.71
C LEU A 280 6.06 -15.52 4.17
N SER A 281 6.98 -16.08 4.94
CA SER A 281 6.84 -16.29 6.38
C SER A 281 7.43 -15.11 7.15
N GLU A 282 6.63 -14.58 8.08
CA GLU A 282 7.04 -13.53 9.00
C GLU A 282 6.57 -13.87 10.42
N GLY A 283 7.48 -13.79 11.37
CA GLY A 283 7.22 -13.96 12.80
C GLY A 283 8.01 -15.10 13.44
N PRO A 284 8.31 -15.00 14.75
CA PRO A 284 9.21 -15.93 15.44
C PRO A 284 8.57 -17.26 15.81
N SER A 285 7.26 -17.43 15.65
CA SER A 285 6.48 -18.52 16.27
C SER A 285 6.84 -19.94 15.79
N MET A 286 7.40 -20.08 14.59
CA MET A 286 7.82 -21.36 14.01
C MET A 286 9.34 -21.53 14.02
N TYR A 287 10.08 -20.66 14.71
CA TYR A 287 11.52 -20.82 14.88
C TYR A 287 11.81 -22.06 15.76
N PRO A 288 12.80 -22.92 15.43
CA PRO A 288 13.79 -22.79 14.36
C PRO A 288 13.38 -23.39 13.00
N THR A 289 12.19 -24.00 12.88
CA THR A 289 11.72 -24.61 11.63
C THR A 289 11.63 -23.61 10.49
N PHE A 290 11.21 -22.38 10.77
CA PHE A 290 11.28 -21.22 9.87
C PHE A 290 12.00 -20.06 10.55
N ASP A 291 12.76 -19.29 9.78
CA ASP A 291 13.40 -18.06 10.25
C ASP A 291 12.34 -16.98 10.53
N VAL A 292 12.69 -16.02 11.40
CA VAL A 292 11.77 -14.96 11.82
C VAL A 292 11.29 -14.10 10.65
N ARG A 293 12.08 -13.97 9.58
CA ARG A 293 11.74 -13.25 8.34
C ARG A 293 12.48 -13.87 7.15
N GLY A 294 11.88 -13.77 5.96
CA GLY A 294 12.58 -14.01 4.68
C GLY A 294 12.42 -15.41 4.08
N ASP A 295 11.75 -16.34 4.78
CA ASP A 295 11.47 -17.67 4.24
C ASP A 295 10.24 -17.65 3.33
N TRP A 296 10.38 -18.14 2.09
CA TRP A 296 9.22 -18.41 1.24
C TRP A 296 8.84 -19.87 1.34
N LEU A 297 7.58 -20.11 1.65
CA LEU A 297 7.03 -21.41 1.98
C LEU A 297 6.07 -21.87 0.88
N LEU A 298 6.31 -23.08 0.38
CA LEU A 298 5.42 -23.76 -0.55
C LEU A 298 4.32 -24.48 0.24
N ILE A 299 3.08 -24.14 -0.09
CA ILE A 299 1.87 -24.63 0.58
C ILE A 299 1.06 -25.45 -0.43
N SER A 300 0.79 -26.72 -0.08
CA SER A 300 -0.12 -27.58 -0.82
C SER A 300 -1.57 -27.34 -0.38
N ARG A 301 -2.38 -26.87 -1.32
CA ARG A 301 -3.82 -26.62 -1.17
C ARG A 301 -4.66 -27.89 -1.27
N MET A 302 -4.05 -29.01 -1.66
CA MET A 302 -4.71 -30.33 -1.64
C MET A 302 -5.15 -30.73 -0.22
N HIS A 303 -4.43 -30.24 0.80
CA HIS A 303 -4.73 -30.45 2.22
C HIS A 303 -5.67 -29.39 2.84
N ARG A 304 -6.36 -28.59 2.01
CA ARG A 304 -7.37 -27.64 2.51
C ARG A 304 -8.45 -28.34 3.32
N ASN A 305 -9.01 -27.64 4.30
CA ASN A 305 -9.98 -28.16 5.25
C ASN A 305 -9.45 -29.36 6.07
N GLY A 306 -8.12 -29.47 6.23
CA GLY A 306 -7.46 -30.51 6.99
C GLY A 306 -7.47 -31.90 6.36
N LYS A 307 -7.58 -32.00 5.03
CA LYS A 307 -7.53 -33.30 4.34
C LYS A 307 -6.12 -33.90 4.39
N GLY A 308 -5.99 -35.13 4.90
CA GLY A 308 -4.72 -35.85 4.93
C GLY A 308 -3.59 -35.11 5.64
N ILE A 309 -3.94 -34.34 6.68
CA ILE A 309 -2.96 -33.79 7.63
C ILE A 309 -2.80 -34.77 8.78
N GLU A 310 -1.60 -34.85 9.32
CA GLU A 310 -1.26 -35.74 10.42
C GLU A 310 -0.53 -34.97 11.52
N VAL A 311 -0.41 -35.59 12.70
CA VAL A 311 0.39 -35.04 13.81
C VAL A 311 1.82 -34.79 13.34
N GLY A 312 2.29 -33.57 13.57
CA GLY A 312 3.62 -33.09 13.19
C GLY A 312 3.68 -32.37 11.85
N ASP A 313 2.60 -32.37 11.07
CA ASP A 313 2.52 -31.52 9.88
C ASP A 313 2.48 -30.05 10.25
N VAL A 314 3.00 -29.20 9.36
CA VAL A 314 2.86 -27.74 9.49
C VAL A 314 1.76 -27.27 8.56
N VAL A 315 0.79 -26.54 9.11
CA VAL A 315 -0.38 -26.07 8.35
C VAL A 315 -0.47 -24.56 8.37
N ARG A 316 -0.96 -24.00 7.26
CA ARG A 316 -1.41 -22.62 7.16
C ARG A 316 -2.92 -22.58 7.37
N TYR A 317 -3.40 -21.74 8.28
CA TYR A 317 -4.83 -21.58 8.55
C TYR A 317 -5.21 -20.12 8.81
N GLY A 318 -6.49 -19.79 8.66
CA GLY A 318 -7.03 -18.49 9.06
C GLY A 318 -7.13 -18.38 10.57
N HIS A 319 -6.68 -17.27 11.15
CA HIS A 319 -6.70 -17.08 12.60
C HIS A 319 -8.15 -17.03 13.11
N PRO A 320 -8.54 -17.82 14.13
CA PRO A 320 -9.94 -17.95 14.56
C PRO A 320 -10.53 -16.63 15.07
N ASN A 321 -9.71 -15.79 15.72
CA ASN A 321 -10.16 -14.53 16.32
C ASN A 321 -9.91 -13.29 15.44
N PHE A 322 -9.16 -13.40 14.34
CA PHE A 322 -8.76 -12.25 13.52
C PHE A 322 -8.97 -12.56 12.05
N GLN A 323 -10.04 -11.98 11.47
CA GLN A 323 -10.36 -12.16 10.06
C GLN A 323 -9.27 -11.57 9.16
N GLY A 324 -8.99 -12.24 8.03
CA GLY A 324 -7.94 -11.84 7.08
C GLY A 324 -6.51 -12.16 7.50
N VAL A 325 -6.28 -12.62 8.74
CA VAL A 325 -4.95 -13.01 9.23
C VAL A 325 -4.73 -14.51 9.02
N HIS A 326 -3.60 -14.86 8.42
CA HIS A 326 -3.18 -16.25 8.24
C HIS A 326 -1.92 -16.54 9.06
N VAL A 327 -1.88 -17.72 9.68
CA VAL A 327 -0.77 -18.15 10.53
C VAL A 327 -0.33 -19.57 10.18
N ALA A 328 0.94 -19.86 10.45
CA ALA A 328 1.53 -21.19 10.34
C ALA A 328 1.76 -21.78 11.74
N LYS A 329 1.34 -23.03 11.95
CA LYS A 329 1.56 -23.80 13.19
C LYS A 329 1.70 -25.29 12.88
N ARG A 330 2.33 -26.02 13.79
CA ARG A 330 2.43 -27.48 13.74
C ARG A 330 1.20 -28.13 14.35
N VAL A 331 0.71 -29.19 13.73
CA VAL A 331 -0.33 -30.05 14.27
C VAL A 331 0.26 -30.87 15.41
N VAL A 332 -0.29 -30.72 16.61
CA VAL A 332 0.14 -31.46 17.81
C VAL A 332 -0.88 -32.53 18.18
N GLY A 333 -2.16 -32.34 17.82
CA GLY A 333 -3.18 -33.36 18.01
C GLY A 333 -4.32 -33.25 16.99
N MET A 334 -4.91 -34.40 16.70
CA MET A 334 -6.00 -34.63 15.76
C MET A 334 -7.34 -34.83 16.49
N PRO A 335 -8.48 -34.81 15.78
CA PRO A 335 -9.78 -35.13 16.37
C PRO A 335 -9.73 -36.41 17.22
N GLY A 336 -10.23 -36.33 18.45
CA GLY A 336 -10.26 -37.44 19.40
C GLY A 336 -9.00 -37.61 20.27
N ASP A 337 -7.86 -37.02 19.88
CA ASP A 337 -6.63 -37.08 20.68
C ASP A 337 -6.78 -36.33 22.00
N PHE A 338 -6.03 -36.78 23.00
CA PHE A 338 -5.84 -36.07 24.26
C PHE A 338 -4.52 -35.31 24.24
N VAL A 339 -4.59 -34.00 24.42
CA VAL A 339 -3.41 -33.11 24.45
C VAL A 339 -3.38 -32.33 25.76
N CYS A 340 -2.18 -32.11 26.28
CA CYS A 340 -2.00 -31.20 27.41
C CYS A 340 -2.04 -29.76 26.89
N GLN A 341 -3.06 -29.00 27.30
CA GLN A 341 -3.15 -27.58 27.01
C GLN A 341 -2.31 -26.83 28.04
N ASP A 342 -1.01 -26.69 27.76
CA ASP A 342 -0.11 -25.88 28.58
C ASP A 342 -0.51 -24.41 28.61
N ARG A 343 -0.09 -23.71 29.67
CA ARG A 343 -0.34 -22.28 29.81
C ARG A 343 0.32 -21.49 28.67
N PRO A 344 -0.30 -20.39 28.22
CA PRO A 344 0.35 -19.44 27.32
C PRO A 344 1.75 -19.05 27.80
N LEU A 345 2.70 -18.90 26.89
CA LEU A 345 4.09 -18.52 27.17
C LEU A 345 4.91 -19.55 27.97
N SER A 346 4.33 -20.72 28.32
CA SER A 346 5.07 -21.80 28.96
C SER A 346 6.22 -22.28 28.06
N THR A 347 7.38 -22.49 28.67
CA THR A 347 8.54 -23.17 28.07
C THR A 347 8.50 -24.68 28.27
N ASP A 348 7.67 -25.16 29.20
CA ASP A 348 7.49 -26.57 29.51
C ASP A 348 6.27 -27.13 28.78
N ILE A 349 6.42 -28.34 28.20
CA ILE A 349 5.35 -29.12 27.58
C ILE A 349 4.84 -30.15 28.58
N GLY A 350 3.53 -30.22 28.80
CA GLY A 350 2.88 -31.33 29.50
C GLY A 350 3.02 -31.33 31.03
N LYS A 351 3.45 -30.23 31.66
CA LYS A 351 3.70 -30.16 33.11
C LYS A 351 2.62 -29.44 33.91
N GLU A 352 2.13 -28.32 33.39
CA GLU A 352 1.20 -27.43 34.13
C GLU A 352 -0.15 -27.24 33.42
N GLY A 353 -0.37 -27.93 32.30
CA GLY A 353 -1.56 -27.81 31.47
C GLY A 353 -2.71 -28.73 31.88
N ASN A 354 -3.91 -28.36 31.43
CA ASN A 354 -5.08 -29.23 31.54
C ASN A 354 -5.11 -30.20 30.37
N MET A 355 -5.37 -31.48 30.63
CA MET A 355 -5.63 -32.43 29.55
C MET A 355 -6.99 -32.12 28.91
N ILE A 356 -7.00 -31.92 27.60
CA ILE A 356 -8.22 -31.71 26.83
C ILE A 356 -8.32 -32.79 25.75
N GLN A 357 -9.55 -33.24 25.48
CA GLN A 357 -9.83 -34.03 24.28
C GLN A 357 -10.15 -33.08 23.13
N ILE A 358 -9.53 -33.30 21.97
CA ILE A 358 -9.77 -32.48 20.80
C ILE A 358 -11.13 -32.83 20.19
N PRO A 359 -12.05 -31.85 20.04
CA PRO A 359 -13.36 -32.10 19.45
C PRO A 359 -13.27 -32.60 18.01
N GLU A 360 -14.31 -33.31 17.57
CA GLU A 360 -14.46 -33.68 16.16
C GLU A 360 -14.38 -32.46 15.24
N GLY A 361 -13.69 -32.63 14.10
CA GLY A 361 -13.46 -31.57 13.12
C GLY A 361 -12.52 -30.45 13.56
N HIS A 362 -11.81 -30.59 14.69
CA HIS A 362 -10.81 -29.63 15.18
C HIS A 362 -9.42 -30.25 15.25
N VAL A 363 -8.39 -29.39 15.22
CA VAL A 363 -7.00 -29.77 15.46
C VAL A 363 -6.39 -28.90 16.53
N PHE A 364 -5.44 -29.44 17.28
CA PHE A 364 -4.65 -28.65 18.22
C PHE A 364 -3.34 -28.25 17.56
N LEU A 365 -3.08 -26.95 17.48
CA LEU A 365 -1.96 -26.37 16.75
C LEU A 365 -1.02 -25.65 17.72
N ALA A 366 0.29 -25.87 17.59
CA ALA A 366 1.30 -25.18 18.38
C ALA A 366 2.44 -24.64 17.50
N GLY A 367 3.07 -23.56 17.94
CA GLY A 367 4.29 -23.07 17.29
C GLY A 367 5.52 -23.76 17.86
N ASP A 368 6.52 -23.96 17.02
CA ASP A 368 7.78 -24.59 17.46
C ASP A 368 8.57 -23.69 18.43
N ASN A 369 8.35 -22.38 18.38
CA ASN A 369 8.87 -21.42 19.35
C ASN A 369 7.83 -21.16 20.44
N LEU A 370 7.70 -22.11 21.37
CA LEU A 370 6.67 -22.14 22.42
C LEU A 370 6.45 -20.79 23.16
N PRO A 371 7.48 -20.11 23.70
CA PRO A 371 7.28 -18.84 24.42
C PRO A 371 6.86 -17.67 23.52
N TRP A 372 7.13 -17.76 22.21
CA TRP A 372 6.82 -16.71 21.23
C TRP A 372 5.72 -17.12 20.25
N SER A 373 4.89 -18.08 20.65
CA SER A 373 3.77 -18.57 19.84
C SER A 373 2.44 -18.27 20.50
N ARG A 374 1.54 -17.62 19.73
CA ARG A 374 0.12 -17.53 20.03
C ARG A 374 -0.62 -18.59 19.23
N ASP A 375 -1.09 -19.62 19.90
CA ASP A 375 -1.58 -20.86 19.27
C ASP A 375 -2.75 -21.48 20.04
N SER A 376 -3.06 -22.77 19.82
CA SER A 376 -4.20 -23.43 20.47
C SER A 376 -4.12 -23.41 22.01
N ARG A 377 -2.95 -23.18 22.61
CA ARG A 377 -2.85 -22.94 24.06
C ARG A 377 -3.59 -21.67 24.49
N ASN A 378 -3.66 -20.65 23.62
CA ASN A 378 -4.30 -19.37 23.90
C ASN A 378 -5.80 -19.35 23.61
N TYR A 379 -6.23 -19.99 22.53
CA TYR A 379 -7.61 -19.88 22.03
C TYR A 379 -8.31 -21.23 21.79
N GLY A 380 -7.67 -22.34 22.17
CA GLY A 380 -8.23 -23.68 22.07
C GLY A 380 -8.03 -24.36 20.70
N PRO A 381 -8.59 -25.56 20.52
CA PRO A 381 -8.57 -26.29 19.26
C PRO A 381 -9.14 -25.47 18.10
N VAL A 382 -8.53 -25.60 16.91
CA VAL A 382 -8.87 -24.84 15.71
C VAL A 382 -9.73 -25.69 14.76
N PRO A 383 -10.86 -25.17 14.26
CA PRO A 383 -11.65 -25.88 13.25
C PRO A 383 -10.83 -26.19 12.00
N MET A 384 -10.86 -27.44 11.54
CA MET A 384 -10.12 -27.88 10.35
C MET A 384 -10.55 -27.11 9.09
N GLY A 385 -11.79 -26.61 9.05
CA GLY A 385 -12.28 -25.75 7.96
C GLY A 385 -11.53 -24.43 7.78
N LEU A 386 -10.78 -23.97 8.79
CA LEU A 386 -9.91 -22.79 8.68
C LEU A 386 -8.56 -23.10 8.02
N ILE A 387 -8.23 -24.39 7.85
CA ILE A 387 -6.96 -24.82 7.27
C ILE A 387 -6.97 -24.57 5.76
N ASN A 388 -6.05 -23.71 5.34
CA ASN A 388 -5.86 -23.38 3.94
C ASN A 388 -5.00 -24.43 3.23
N GLY A 389 -4.01 -25.00 3.89
CA GLY A 389 -3.17 -26.02 3.28
C GLY A 389 -2.00 -26.42 4.16
N LYS A 390 -1.29 -27.45 3.71
CA LYS A 390 -0.10 -27.99 4.37
C LYS A 390 1.14 -27.31 3.81
N ILE A 391 2.02 -26.84 4.68
CA ILE A 391 3.33 -26.30 4.30
C ILE A 391 4.27 -27.48 4.08
N ILE A 392 4.73 -27.65 2.84
CA ILE A 392 5.48 -28.85 2.43
C ILE A 392 6.96 -28.57 2.23
N ALA A 393 7.35 -27.34 1.86
CA ALA A 393 8.75 -27.01 1.64
C ALA A 393 9.05 -25.53 1.91
N ARG A 394 10.29 -25.24 2.27
CA ARG A 394 10.91 -23.91 2.14
C ARG A 394 11.56 -23.84 0.76
N VAL A 395 11.17 -22.87 -0.06
CA VAL A 395 11.66 -22.70 -1.45
C VAL A 395 12.62 -21.52 -1.62
N TRP A 396 12.66 -20.60 -0.66
CA TRP A 396 13.62 -19.49 -0.60
C TRP A 396 13.92 -19.14 0.87
N PRO A 397 15.14 -18.69 1.23
CA PRO A 397 16.33 -18.53 0.39
C PRO A 397 16.91 -19.85 -0.10
N LEU A 398 17.54 -19.86 -1.28
CA LEU A 398 18.07 -21.08 -1.91
C LEU A 398 19.04 -21.87 -1.00
N SER A 399 19.79 -21.17 -0.14
CA SER A 399 20.73 -21.77 0.81
C SER A 399 20.08 -22.61 1.90
N LYS A 400 18.77 -22.45 2.14
CA LYS A 400 17.99 -23.19 3.16
C LYS A 400 16.83 -23.98 2.55
N MET A 401 16.79 -24.12 1.23
CA MET A 401 15.71 -24.81 0.52
C MET A 401 15.63 -26.27 0.96
N GLY A 402 14.44 -26.76 1.28
CA GLY A 402 14.23 -28.12 1.78
C GLY A 402 12.79 -28.43 2.11
N TRP A 403 12.47 -29.72 2.19
CA TRP A 403 11.16 -30.22 2.61
C TRP A 403 10.96 -30.00 4.11
N VAL A 404 9.74 -29.66 4.52
CA VAL A 404 9.37 -29.56 5.93
C VAL A 404 9.23 -30.97 6.49
N THR A 405 10.05 -31.30 7.48
CA THR A 405 10.04 -32.62 8.14
C THR A 405 9.21 -32.59 9.42
N ASN A 406 8.71 -33.74 9.82
CA ASN A 406 8.08 -33.95 11.12
C ASN A 406 9.16 -34.28 12.17
N PRO A 407 9.43 -33.40 13.15
CA PRO A 407 10.40 -33.67 14.20
C PRO A 407 9.81 -34.44 15.40
N LEU A 408 8.48 -34.62 15.46
CA LEU A 408 7.82 -35.25 16.59
C LEU A 408 8.14 -36.74 16.62
N GLN A 409 8.47 -37.25 17.81
CA GLN A 409 8.71 -38.66 18.07
C GLN A 409 7.58 -39.22 18.93
N PRO A 410 7.19 -40.49 18.73
CA PRO A 410 6.30 -41.17 19.66
C PRO A 410 6.87 -41.10 21.08
N ALA A 411 5.99 -40.85 22.06
CA ALA A 411 6.40 -40.87 23.46
C ALA A 411 6.92 -42.28 23.81
N GLN A 412 8.16 -42.37 24.29
CA GLN A 412 8.68 -43.58 24.89
C GLN A 412 8.11 -43.66 26.30
N LEU A 413 6.92 -44.25 26.41
CA LEU A 413 6.39 -44.64 27.71
C LEU A 413 7.19 -45.86 28.15
N GLU A 414 8.16 -45.65 29.05
CA GLU A 414 8.68 -46.78 29.82
C GLU A 414 7.47 -47.47 30.42
N ALA A 415 7.29 -48.76 30.14
CA ALA A 415 6.32 -49.58 30.85
C ALA A 415 6.76 -49.64 32.31
N GLN A 416 6.46 -48.57 33.06
CA GLN A 416 6.47 -48.62 34.50
C GLN A 416 5.38 -49.63 34.85
N ASN A 417 5.84 -50.82 35.24
CA ASN A 417 5.03 -51.94 35.68
C ASN A 417 3.89 -51.42 36.56
N ILE A 418 2.67 -51.48 36.01
CA ILE A 418 1.43 -51.31 36.77
C ILE A 418 1.27 -52.52 37.69
#